data_AF-A0A917P414-F1
#
_entry.id   AF-A0A917P414-F1
#
_cell.length_a   1.000
_cell.length_b   1.000
_cell.length_c   1.000
_cell.angle_alpha   90.00
_cell.angle_beta   90.00
_cell.angle_gamma   90.00
#
_symmetry.space_group_name_H-M   'P 1'
#
loop_
_entity.id
_entity.type
_entity.pdbx_description
1 polymer ?
#
loop_
_entity_poly.entity_id
_entity_poly.type
_entity_poly.pdbx_seq_one_letter_code
_entity_poly.pdbx_strand_id
1 'polypeptide(L)'
;MRRLSPLAWLAVAVASSFLLGITYFVGMFSGGHEIDETCASVGRPMDDQYRAEHWREPGQWFPLRNKCDADHDLVPVWVNPAVVVLALLTGVCVVGSVGRCAKDLLPRRAGQKAACGSSTE
;
A
#
# COMPACT_ATOMS: atom_id res chain seq x y z
N MET A 1 10.28 12.91 22.65
CA MET A 1 10.08 12.20 21.36
C MET A 1 11.07 11.04 21.28
N ARG A 2 10.60 9.79 21.45
CA ARG A 2 11.47 8.60 21.42
C ARG A 2 12.01 8.42 20.00
N ARG A 3 13.34 8.42 19.82
CA ARG A 3 13.95 8.11 18.53
C ARG A 3 13.76 6.60 18.27
N LEU A 4 12.79 6.25 17.43
CA LEU A 4 12.59 4.88 16.93
C LEU A 4 13.89 4.40 16.27
N SER A 5 14.37 3.21 16.64
CA SER A 5 15.58 2.60 16.07
C SER A 5 15.35 2.26 14.58
N PRO A 6 16.40 2.17 13.75
CA PRO A 6 16.26 1.79 12.33
C PRO A 6 15.58 0.42 12.15
N LEU A 7 15.79 -0.51 13.09
CA LEU A 7 15.04 -1.77 13.15
C LEU A 7 13.54 -1.57 13.38
N ALA A 8 13.14 -0.63 14.23
CA ALA A 8 11.73 -0.32 14.44
C ALA A 8 11.08 0.28 13.18
N TRP A 9 11.80 1.13 12.43
CA TRP A 9 11.33 1.64 11.14
C TRP A 9 11.16 0.54 10.09
N LEU A 10 12.08 -0.41 10.03
CA LEU A 10 11.95 -1.58 9.16
C LEU A 10 10.78 -2.47 9.57
N ALA A 11 10.59 -2.72 10.86
CA ALA A 11 9.47 -3.51 11.36
C ALA A 11 8.12 -2.85 11.01
N VAL A 12 8.01 -1.53 11.18
CA VAL A 12 6.81 -0.78 10.77
C VAL A 12 6.63 -0.83 9.26
N ALA A 13 7.69 -0.69 8.46
CA ALA A 13 7.61 -0.79 6.99
C ALA A 13 7.11 -2.18 6.55
N VAL A 14 7.65 -3.25 7.12
CA VAL A 14 7.24 -4.63 6.82
C VAL A 14 5.78 -4.87 7.23
N ALA A 15 5.40 -4.46 8.45
CA ALA A 15 4.02 -4.57 8.91
C ALA A 15 3.05 -3.76 8.02
N SER A 16 3.43 -2.55 7.62
CA SER A 16 2.63 -1.70 6.73
C SER A 16 2.45 -2.34 5.37
N SER A 17 3.52 -2.88 4.77
CA SER A 17 3.46 -3.60 3.50
C SER A 17 2.58 -4.85 3.57
N PHE A 18 2.67 -5.61 4.68
CA PHE A 18 1.84 -6.80 4.89
C PHE A 18 0.37 -6.44 5.00
N LEU A 19 0.03 -5.42 5.80
CA LEU A 19 -1.33 -4.90 5.90
C LEU A 19 -1.82 -4.36 4.56
N LEU A 20 -0.98 -3.66 3.79
CA LEU A 20 -1.34 -3.18 2.46
C LEU A 20 -1.68 -4.33 1.52
N GLY A 21 -0.88 -5.40 1.53
CA GLY A 21 -1.16 -6.63 0.79
C GLY A 21 -2.50 -7.26 1.16
N ILE A 22 -2.79 -7.39 2.45
CA ILE A 22 -4.09 -7.90 2.93
C ILE A 22 -5.24 -7.00 2.46
N THR A 23 -5.09 -5.69 2.63
CA THR A 23 -6.13 -4.71 2.27
C THR A 23 -6.41 -4.73 0.77
N TYR A 24 -5.35 -4.85 -0.04
CA TYR A 24 -5.45 -5.01 -1.49
C TYR A 24 -6.13 -6.33 -1.86
N PHE A 25 -5.79 -7.43 -1.19
CA PHE A 25 -6.41 -8.73 -1.41
C PHE A 25 -7.90 -8.72 -1.05
N VAL A 26 -8.28 -8.13 0.09
CA VAL A 26 -9.68 -7.95 0.49
C VAL A 26 -10.45 -7.14 -0.55
N GLY A 27 -9.84 -6.06 -1.08
CA GLY A 27 -10.44 -5.28 -2.15
C GLY A 27 -10.62 -6.09 -3.44
N MET A 28 -9.59 -6.82 -3.86
CA MET A 28 -9.60 -7.61 -5.10
C MET A 28 -10.62 -8.76 -5.04
N PHE A 29 -10.80 -9.37 -3.87
CA PHE A 29 -11.74 -10.48 -3.64
C PHE A 29 -13.12 -10.03 -3.15
N SER A 30 -13.36 -8.72 -2.94
CA SER A 30 -14.67 -8.20 -2.51
C SER A 30 -15.78 -8.43 -3.54
N GLY A 31 -15.44 -8.62 -4.82
CA GLY A 31 -16.41 -8.99 -5.86
C GLY A 31 -16.81 -10.46 -5.89
N GLY A 32 -16.18 -11.33 -5.09
CA GLY A 32 -16.39 -12.78 -5.19
C GLY A 32 -15.83 -13.40 -6.48
N HIS A 33 -15.94 -14.73 -6.57
CA HIS A 33 -15.56 -15.49 -7.78
C HIS A 33 -16.60 -15.33 -8.90
N GLU A 34 -17.86 -15.07 -8.51
CA GLU A 34 -18.97 -14.73 -9.38
C GLU A 34 -19.64 -13.48 -8.83
N ILE A 35 -19.36 -12.34 -9.46
CA ILE A 35 -19.88 -11.04 -9.06
C ILE A 35 -21.42 -11.04 -9.15
N ASP A 36 -21.97 -11.80 -10.10
CA ASP A 36 -23.42 -11.96 -10.31
C ASP A 36 -24.15 -12.56 -9.09
N GLU A 37 -23.67 -13.69 -8.55
CA GLU A 37 -24.22 -14.29 -7.34
C GLU A 37 -24.06 -13.38 -6.12
N THR A 38 -22.93 -12.66 -6.04
CA THR A 38 -22.68 -11.75 -4.92
C THR A 38 -23.65 -10.56 -4.97
N CYS A 39 -23.90 -9.98 -6.14
CA CYS A 39 -24.92 -8.94 -6.34
C CYS A 39 -26.34 -9.44 -6.02
N ALA A 40 -26.67 -10.65 -6.47
CA ALA A 40 -27.95 -11.29 -6.16
C ALA A 40 -28.14 -11.53 -4.65
N SER A 41 -27.05 -11.86 -3.93
CA SER A 41 -27.08 -12.08 -2.47
C SER A 41 -27.39 -10.82 -1.66
N VAL A 42 -27.03 -9.65 -2.16
CA VAL A 42 -27.39 -8.34 -1.57
C VAL A 42 -28.74 -7.82 -2.08
N GLY A 43 -29.47 -8.62 -2.89
CA GLY A 43 -30.79 -8.29 -3.40
C GLY A 43 -30.78 -7.22 -4.50
N ARG A 44 -29.66 -7.08 -5.22
CA ARG A 44 -29.52 -6.15 -6.34
C ARG A 44 -29.24 -6.94 -7.62
N PRO A 45 -30.10 -6.84 -8.65
CA PRO A 45 -29.83 -7.49 -9.92
C PRO A 45 -28.59 -6.84 -10.55
N MET A 46 -27.68 -7.64 -11.07
CA MET A 46 -26.53 -7.14 -11.83
C MET A 46 -27.03 -6.42 -13.09
N ASP A 47 -26.67 -5.14 -13.27
CA ASP A 47 -27.03 -4.41 -14.50
C ASP A 47 -25.98 -4.66 -15.59
N ASP A 48 -26.25 -5.67 -16.41
CA ASP A 48 -25.40 -6.07 -17.53
C ASP A 48 -25.24 -4.97 -18.58
N GLN A 49 -26.24 -4.09 -18.77
CA GLN A 49 -26.12 -2.96 -19.70
C GLN A 49 -25.11 -1.92 -19.20
N TYR A 50 -25.19 -1.54 -17.92
CA TYR A 50 -24.21 -0.64 -17.30
C TYR A 50 -22.79 -1.22 -17.37
N ARG A 51 -22.62 -2.52 -17.09
CA ARG A 51 -21.32 -3.20 -17.20
C ARG A 51 -20.78 -3.27 -18.64
N ALA A 52 -21.65 -3.46 -19.63
CA ALA A 52 -21.25 -3.49 -21.03
C ALA A 52 -20.75 -2.10 -21.50
N GLU A 53 -21.41 -1.03 -21.04
CA GLU A 53 -21.00 0.35 -21.33
C GLU A 53 -19.74 0.77 -20.55
N HIS A 54 -19.58 0.29 -19.31
CA HIS A 54 -18.51 0.67 -18.40
C HIS A 54 -17.50 -0.46 -18.11
N TRP A 55 -17.26 -1.33 -19.08
CA TRP A 55 -16.36 -2.50 -18.95
C TRP A 55 -14.92 -2.17 -18.52
N ARG A 56 -14.50 -0.91 -18.64
CA ARG A 56 -13.17 -0.40 -18.23
C ARG A 56 -13.09 0.01 -16.76
N GLU A 57 -14.22 0.27 -16.08
CA GLU A 57 -14.27 0.62 -14.66
C GLU A 57 -13.70 -0.47 -13.73
N PRO A 58 -13.99 -1.78 -13.91
CA PRO A 58 -13.41 -2.83 -13.06
C PRO A 58 -11.91 -3.07 -13.31
N GLY A 59 -11.35 -2.55 -14.41
CA GLY A 59 -9.92 -2.66 -14.73
C GLY A 59 -9.02 -1.60 -14.09
N GLN A 60 -9.59 -0.62 -13.39
CA GLN A 60 -8.80 0.43 -12.74
C GLN A 60 -8.08 -0.11 -11.51
N TRP A 61 -6.75 -0.07 -11.55
CA TRP A 61 -5.89 -0.46 -10.43
C TRP A 61 -6.11 0.42 -9.19
N PHE A 62 -6.60 1.64 -9.38
CA PHE A 62 -7.05 2.52 -8.32
C PHE A 62 -7.98 3.60 -8.88
N PRO A 63 -9.03 4.01 -8.17
CA PRO A 63 -9.62 3.39 -6.98
C PRO A 63 -10.21 2.00 -7.27
N LEU A 64 -10.02 1.05 -6.36
CA LEU A 64 -10.64 -0.28 -6.48
C LEU A 64 -12.16 -0.10 -6.34
N ARG A 65 -12.90 -0.48 -7.37
CA ARG A 65 -14.36 -0.49 -7.39
C ARG A 65 -14.85 -1.78 -8.03
N ASN A 66 -15.88 -2.37 -7.44
CA ASN A 66 -16.55 -3.53 -7.97
C ASN A 66 -18.05 -3.30 -7.81
N LYS A 67 -18.64 -2.62 -8.80
CA LYS A 67 -20.02 -2.18 -8.75
C LYS A 67 -20.98 -3.24 -9.28
N CYS A 68 -22.10 -3.45 -8.60
CA CYS A 68 -23.25 -4.20 -9.11
C CYS A 68 -24.17 -3.32 -9.98
N ASP A 69 -24.33 -2.07 -9.54
CA ASP A 69 -25.14 -1.04 -10.17
C ASP A 69 -24.40 0.29 -10.06
N ALA A 70 -24.84 1.34 -10.78
CA ALA A 70 -24.27 2.68 -10.70
C ALA A 70 -24.09 3.20 -9.24
N ASP A 71 -25.01 2.81 -8.36
CA ASP A 71 -25.12 3.23 -6.95
C ASP A 71 -24.52 2.27 -5.91
N HIS A 72 -24.20 1.01 -6.25
CA HIS A 72 -23.78 0.03 -5.25
C HIS A 72 -22.41 -0.59 -5.56
N ASP A 73 -21.48 -0.39 -4.62
CA ASP A 73 -20.10 -0.87 -4.69
C ASP A 73 -19.89 -1.98 -3.65
N LEU A 74 -19.41 -3.14 -4.08
CA LEU A 74 -19.06 -4.25 -3.19
C LEU A 74 -17.77 -3.98 -2.44
N VAL A 75 -16.94 -3.06 -2.96
CA VAL A 75 -15.71 -2.67 -2.27
C VAL A 75 -16.09 -1.83 -1.05
N PRO A 76 -15.72 -2.24 0.17
CA PRO A 76 -15.98 -1.44 1.35
C PRO A 76 -15.32 -0.06 1.22
N VAL A 77 -16.06 0.99 1.59
CA VAL A 77 -15.60 2.39 1.52
C VAL A 77 -14.25 2.63 2.21
N TRP A 78 -13.89 1.80 3.19
CA TRP A 78 -12.63 1.93 3.94
C TRP A 78 -11.40 1.36 3.21
N VAL A 79 -11.57 0.51 2.18
CA VAL A 79 -10.44 -0.15 1.48
C VAL A 79 -9.59 0.87 0.72
N ASN A 80 -10.20 1.73 -0.09
CA ASN A 80 -9.47 2.78 -0.82
C ASN A 80 -8.66 3.73 0.10
N PRO A 81 -9.25 4.35 1.14
CA PRO A 81 -8.49 5.21 2.04
C PRO A 81 -7.44 4.43 2.84
N ALA A 82 -7.71 3.17 3.23
CA ALA A 82 -6.72 2.33 3.91
C ALA A 82 -5.50 2.03 3.02
N VAL A 83 -5.71 1.69 1.74
CA VAL A 83 -4.62 1.47 0.79
C VAL A 83 -3.77 2.74 0.62
N VAL A 84 -4.40 3.91 0.49
CA VAL A 84 -3.68 5.20 0.38
C VAL A 84 -2.85 5.47 1.62
N VAL A 85 -3.46 5.36 2.82
CA VAL A 85 -2.78 5.61 4.08
C VAL A 85 -1.62 4.65 4.27
N LEU A 86 -1.83 3.35 4.03
CA LEU A 86 -0.78 2.34 4.17
C LEU A 86 0.34 2.56 3.15
N ALA A 87 0.04 2.91 1.89
CA ALA A 87 1.06 3.19 0.88
C ALA A 87 1.93 4.39 1.28
N LEU A 88 1.31 5.45 1.77
CA LEU A 88 2.01 6.62 2.30
C LEU A 88 2.87 6.25 3.51
N LEU A 89 2.34 5.45 4.43
CA LEU A 89 3.06 5.01 5.64
C LEU A 89 4.31 4.20 5.26
N THR A 90 4.17 3.26 4.32
CA THR A 90 5.28 2.47 3.79
C THR A 90 6.32 3.37 3.12
N GLY A 91 5.89 4.32 2.28
CA GLY A 91 6.77 5.28 1.63
C GLY A 91 7.56 6.13 2.63
N VAL A 92 6.88 6.70 3.63
CA VAL A 92 7.51 7.50 4.69
C VAL A 92 8.50 6.65 5.50
N CYS A 93 8.17 5.39 5.78
CA CYS A 93 9.07 4.51 6.52
C CYS A 93 10.32 4.11 5.73
N VAL A 94 10.17 3.82 4.44
CA VAL A 94 11.30 3.53 3.54
C VAL A 94 12.19 4.75 3.38
N VAL A 95 11.63 5.92 3.11
CA VAL A 95 12.40 7.17 2.98
C VAL A 95 13.08 7.53 4.31
N GLY A 96 12.39 7.38 5.43
CA GLY A 96 12.92 7.65 6.76
C GLY A 96 14.08 6.72 7.15
N SER A 97 13.97 5.42 6.85
CA SER A 97 15.02 4.44 7.11
C SER A 97 16.26 4.66 6.24
N VAL A 98 16.10 4.85 4.94
CA VAL A 98 17.20 5.14 4.01
C VAL A 98 17.88 6.46 4.38
N GLY A 99 17.11 7.51 4.66
CA GLY A 99 17.63 8.82 5.04
C GLY A 99 18.45 8.79 6.34
N ARG A 100 18.07 7.95 7.31
CA ARG A 100 18.85 7.76 8.55
C ARG A 100 20.10 6.92 8.32
N CYS A 101 20.01 5.80 7.61
CA CYS A 101 21.19 5.01 7.25
C CYS A 101 22.22 5.83 6.47
N ALA A 102 21.79 6.63 5.49
CA ALA A 102 22.69 7.50 4.72
C ALA A 102 23.37 8.54 5.63
N LYS A 103 22.62 9.16 6.55
CA LYS A 103 23.14 10.14 7.51
C LYS A 103 24.13 9.53 8.51
N ASP A 104 23.98 8.26 8.88
CA ASP A 104 24.92 7.57 9.76
C ASP A 104 26.19 7.07 9.03
N LEU A 105 26.06 6.73 7.73
CA LEU A 105 27.16 6.26 6.89
C LEU A 105 28.06 7.37 6.37
N LEU A 106 27.52 8.55 6.08
CA LEU A 106 28.28 9.74 5.64
C LEU A 106 29.40 10.16 6.61
N PRO A 107 29.14 10.37 7.92
CA PRO A 107 30.17 10.71 8.87
C PRO A 107 31.14 9.55 9.14
N ARG A 108 30.68 8.29 9.07
CA ARG A 108 31.57 7.11 9.18
C ARG A 108 32.57 7.02 8.03
N ARG A 109 32.14 7.29 6.80
CA ARG A 109 33.06 7.37 5.64
C ARG A 109 34.06 8.52 5.76
N ALA A 110 33.66 9.66 6.30
CA ALA A 110 34.56 10.79 6.53
C ALA A 110 35.63 10.45 7.59
N GLY A 111 35.24 9.82 8.70
CA GLY A 111 36.16 9.38 9.75
C GLY A 111 37.11 8.26 9.30
N GLN A 112 36.63 7.29 8.52
CA GLN A 112 37.46 6.21 7.99
C GLN A 112 38.51 6.71 6.97
N LYS A 113 38.15 7.69 6.13
CA LYS A 113 39.12 8.33 5.21
C LYS A 113 40.21 9.08 5.96
N ALA A 114 39.87 9.77 7.06
CA ALA A 114 40.85 10.47 7.90
C ALA A 114 41.82 9.50 8.60
N ALA A 115 41.33 8.36 9.11
CA ALA A 115 42.14 7.37 9.80
C ALA A 115 43.09 6.58 8.87
N CYS A 116 42.68 6.32 7.61
CA CYS A 116 43.53 5.63 6.64
C CYS A 116 44.60 6.56 6.03
N GLY A 117 44.35 7.87 5.99
CA GLY A 117 45.29 8.87 5.50
C GLY A 117 46.37 9.30 6.51
N SER A 118 46.20 9.00 7.81
CA SER A 118 47.18 9.34 8.86
C SER A 118 48.18 8.22 9.17
N SER A 119 48.15 7.11 8.44
CA SER A 119 49.00 5.93 8.70
C SER A 119 50.22 5.84 7.78
N THR A 120 50.53 6.91 7.04
CA THR A 120 51.64 7.00 6.07
C THR A 120 52.68 8.07 6.41
N GLU A 121 52.75 8.54 7.66
CA GLU A 121 53.87 9.35 8.16
C GLU A 121 54.71 8.58 9.18
#